data_AF-A0A7R9ALH3-F1
#
_entry.id   AF-A0A7R9ALH3-F1
#
_cell.length_a   1.000
_cell.length_b   1.000
_cell.length_c   1.000
_cell.angle_alpha   90.00
_cell.angle_beta   90.00
_cell.angle_gamma   90.00
#
_symmetry.space_group_name_H-M   'P 1'
#
loop_
_entity.id
_entity.type
_entity.pdbx_description
1 polymer ?
#
loop_
_entity_poly.entity_id
_entity_poly.type
_entity_poly.pdbx_seq_one_letter_code
_entity_poly.pdbx_strand_id
1 'polypeptide(L)'
;MAGPPLGVCNQCGRTGLCDLGVWAPRFLRHVLERAVTQKLSTHKMKSLFKKFLSFEETHGTPELVTNVRQLALNYVEASTGT
;
A
#
# COMPACT_ATOMS: atom_id res chain seq x y z
N MET A 1 34.91 1.77 20.94
CA MET A 1 33.57 2.12 20.42
C MET A 1 33.40 1.37 19.11
N ALA A 2 32.64 0.27 19.10
CA ALA A 2 32.37 -0.46 17.86
C ALA A 2 31.40 0.38 17.03
N GLY A 3 31.81 0.77 15.82
CA GLY A 3 30.95 1.46 14.88
C GLY A 3 29.73 0.60 14.51
N PRO A 4 28.61 1.22 14.08
CA PRO A 4 27.42 0.47 13.67
C PRO A 4 27.75 -0.44 12.48
N PRO A 5 27.17 -1.66 12.41
CA PRO A 5 27.40 -2.58 11.31
C PRO A 5 26.95 -1.94 9.98
N LEU A 6 27.83 -1.96 9.00
CA LEU A 6 27.55 -1.49 7.64
C LEU A 6 26.37 -2.31 7.09
N GLY A 7 25.22 -1.65 6.87
CA GLY A 7 24.04 -2.29 6.26
C GLY A 7 22.68 -1.94 6.83
N VAL A 8 22.57 -1.10 7.87
CA VAL A 8 21.30 -0.63 8.43
C VAL A 8 20.89 0.75 7.90
N CYS A 9 19.68 0.87 7.39
CA CYS A 9 19.13 2.15 6.92
C CYS A 9 18.83 3.08 8.11
N ASN A 10 19.45 4.27 8.18
CA ASN A 10 19.26 5.23 9.29
C ASN A 10 17.82 5.82 9.35
N GLN A 11 17.02 5.64 8.30
CA GLN A 11 15.62 6.07 8.28
C GLN A 11 14.66 5.04 8.90
N CYS A 12 15.04 3.74 8.97
CA CYS A 12 14.13 2.68 9.42
C CYS A 12 14.75 1.52 10.22
N GLY A 13 16.06 1.50 10.46
CA GLY A 13 16.74 0.58 11.38
C GLY A 13 16.85 -0.89 10.95
N ARG A 14 16.56 -1.24 9.69
CA ARG A 14 16.63 -2.63 9.19
C ARG A 14 17.82 -2.88 8.27
N THR A 15 18.34 -4.10 8.32
CA THR A 15 19.40 -4.61 7.43
C THR A 15 18.84 -4.94 6.05
N GLY A 16 19.29 -4.25 5.00
CA GLY A 16 19.04 -4.60 3.58
C GLY A 16 18.35 -3.52 2.71
N LEU A 17 18.87 -3.40 1.47
CA LEU A 17 18.24 -3.01 0.19
C LEU A 17 17.28 -1.80 0.13
N CYS A 18 17.51 -0.75 0.90
CA CYS A 18 16.79 0.51 0.72
C CYS A 18 17.07 1.23 -0.62
N ASP A 19 18.12 0.83 -1.35
CA ASP A 19 18.64 1.54 -2.53
C ASP A 19 18.39 0.88 -3.90
N LEU A 20 17.74 -0.29 -3.97
CA LEU A 20 17.60 -0.99 -5.26
C LEU A 20 16.49 -0.47 -6.17
N GLY A 21 15.84 0.66 -5.86
CA GLY A 21 14.83 1.28 -6.71
C GLY A 21 13.56 0.45 -6.93
N VAL A 22 13.48 -0.74 -6.33
CA VAL A 22 12.28 -1.57 -6.26
C VAL A 22 11.47 -1.04 -5.10
N TRP A 23 10.32 -0.43 -5.38
CA TRP A 23 9.31 -0.16 -4.37
C TRP A 23 9.10 -1.42 -3.54
N ALA A 24 9.62 -1.43 -2.31
CA ALA A 24 9.46 -2.57 -1.43
C ALA A 24 7.94 -2.80 -1.27
N PRO A 25 7.44 -4.05 -1.40
CA PRO A 25 6.01 -4.34 -1.29
C PRO A 25 5.37 -3.74 -0.03
N ARG A 26 6.12 -3.71 1.08
CA ARG A 26 5.67 -3.08 2.35
C ARG A 26 5.43 -1.58 2.24
N PHE A 27 6.26 -0.85 1.50
CA PHE A 27 6.10 0.60 1.33
C PHE A 27 4.92 0.93 0.41
N LEU A 28 4.80 0.21 -0.71
CA LEU A 28 3.67 0.32 -1.63
C LEU A 28 2.35 0.07 -0.92
N ARG A 29 2.27 -0.98 -0.08
CA ARG A 29 1.10 -1.28 0.74
C ARG A 29 0.72 -0.10 1.63
N HIS A 30 1.65 0.43 2.42
CA HIS A 30 1.37 1.58 3.29
C HIS A 30 0.93 2.84 2.53
N VAL A 31 1.49 3.07 1.35
CA VAL A 31 1.05 4.19 0.49
C VAL A 31 -0.36 3.97 0.00
N LEU A 32 -0.70 2.75 -0.46
CA LEU A 32 -2.05 2.41 -0.93
C LEU A 32 -3.08 2.48 0.20
N GLU A 33 -2.76 1.96 1.38
CA GLU A 33 -3.57 2.05 2.61
C GLU A 33 -3.88 3.51 2.97
N ARG A 34 -2.91 4.41 2.86
CA ARG A 34 -3.12 5.85 3.10
C ARG A 34 -3.86 6.54 1.98
N ALA A 35 -3.68 6.08 0.76
CA ALA A 35 -4.28 6.73 -0.39
C ALA A 35 -5.78 6.44 -0.49
N VAL A 36 -6.25 5.28 -0.04
CA VAL A 36 -7.70 4.96 0.01
C VAL A 36 -8.48 5.82 1.01
N THR A 37 -7.83 6.44 2.00
CA THR A 37 -8.49 7.34 2.95
C THR A 37 -8.58 8.79 2.46
N GLN A 38 -7.95 9.11 1.32
CA GLN A 38 -7.95 10.47 0.78
C GLN A 38 -9.25 10.78 0.04
N LYS A 39 -9.66 12.06 0.07
CA LYS A 39 -10.77 12.56 -0.73
C LYS A 39 -10.32 12.75 -2.18
N LEU A 40 -10.49 11.71 -2.99
CA LEU A 40 -10.22 11.75 -4.42
C LEU A 40 -11.53 11.64 -5.21
N SER A 41 -11.53 12.20 -6.43
CA SER A 41 -12.63 12.01 -7.38
C SER A 41 -12.84 10.53 -7.68
N THR A 42 -14.10 10.12 -7.88
CA THR A 42 -14.54 8.74 -8.09
C THR A 42 -13.74 8.02 -9.19
N HIS A 43 -13.41 8.74 -10.28
CA HIS A 43 -12.60 8.20 -11.37
C HIS A 43 -11.18 7.80 -10.93
N LYS A 44 -10.58 8.62 -10.05
CA LYS A 44 -9.24 8.37 -9.49
C LYS A 44 -9.29 7.25 -8.44
N MET A 45 -10.30 7.23 -7.58
CA MET A 45 -10.48 6.15 -6.58
C MET A 45 -10.67 4.79 -7.23
N LYS A 46 -11.45 4.70 -8.30
CA LYS A 46 -11.59 3.45 -9.08
C LYS A 46 -10.24 2.94 -9.58
N SER A 47 -9.43 3.82 -10.14
CA SER A 47 -8.09 3.48 -10.61
C SER A 47 -7.17 3.05 -9.47
N LEU A 48 -7.31 3.67 -8.29
CA LEU A 48 -6.53 3.36 -7.10
C LEU A 48 -6.87 1.98 -6.54
N PHE A 49 -8.15 1.67 -6.35
CA PHE A 49 -8.58 0.34 -5.89
C PHE A 49 -8.19 -0.77 -6.86
N LYS A 50 -8.26 -0.51 -8.18
CA LYS A 50 -7.77 -1.48 -9.18
C LYS A 50 -6.29 -1.78 -9.00
N LYS A 51 -5.45 -0.75 -8.81
CA LYS A 51 -4.01 -0.91 -8.56
C LYS A 51 -3.75 -1.62 -7.23
N PHE A 52 -4.53 -1.33 -6.19
CA PHE A 52 -4.40 -1.97 -4.89
C PHE A 52 -4.74 -3.47 -4.95
N LEU A 53 -5.83 -3.83 -5.63
CA LEU A 53 -6.20 -5.23 -5.84
C LEU A 53 -5.12 -5.98 -6.61
N SER A 54 -4.66 -5.45 -7.75
CA SER A 54 -3.60 -6.10 -8.52
C SER A 54 -2.30 -6.26 -7.73
N PHE A 55 -2.00 -5.32 -6.82
CA PHE A 55 -0.84 -5.43 -5.94
C PHE A 55 -1.00 -6.52 -4.87
N GLU A 56 -2.16 -6.62 -4.23
CA GLU A 56 -2.42 -7.67 -3.23
C GLU A 56 -2.55 -9.06 -3.88
N GLU A 57 -3.01 -9.14 -5.12
CA GLU A 57 -3.06 -10.40 -5.89
C GLU A 57 -1.66 -10.93 -6.24
N THR A 58 -0.67 -10.05 -6.45
CA THR A 58 0.71 -10.46 -6.80
C THR A 58 1.64 -10.60 -5.60
N HIS A 59 1.43 -9.83 -4.53
CA HIS A 59 2.35 -9.77 -3.38
C HIS A 59 1.70 -10.07 -2.02
N GLY A 60 0.37 -10.17 -1.96
CA GLY A 60 -0.40 -10.29 -0.73
C GLY A 60 -0.93 -11.70 -0.45
N THR A 61 -1.88 -11.76 0.48
CA THR A 61 -2.63 -12.98 0.84
C THR A 61 -4.09 -12.83 0.38
N PRO A 62 -4.84 -13.94 0.20
CA PRO A 62 -6.25 -13.88 -0.20
C PRO A 62 -7.14 -13.08 0.78
N GLU A 63 -6.77 -13.07 2.06
CA GLU A 63 -7.46 -12.28 3.10
C GLU A 63 -7.32 -10.77 2.83
N LEU A 64 -6.12 -10.32 2.46
CA LEU A 64 -5.85 -8.92 2.17
C LEU A 64 -6.55 -8.47 0.87
N VAL A 65 -6.57 -9.33 -0.14
CA VAL A 65 -7.36 -9.09 -1.35
C VAL A 65 -8.83 -8.90 -1.00
N THR A 66 -9.38 -9.75 -0.12
CA THR A 66 -10.77 -9.65 0.35
C THR A 66 -11.00 -8.32 1.08
N ASN A 67 -10.09 -7.91 1.96
CA ASN A 67 -10.19 -6.63 2.67
C ASN A 67 -10.23 -5.44 1.71
N VAL A 68 -9.36 -5.42 0.69
CA VAL A 68 -9.35 -4.33 -0.31
C VAL A 68 -10.65 -4.32 -1.13
N ARG A 69 -11.23 -5.49 -1.44
CA ARG A 69 -12.55 -5.57 -2.10
C ARG A 69 -13.65 -4.98 -1.23
N GLN A 70 -13.67 -5.29 0.07
CA GLN A 70 -14.63 -4.72 1.01
C GLN A 70 -14.48 -3.20 1.11
N LEU A 71 -13.25 -2.68 1.19
CA LEU A 71 -12.99 -1.23 1.18
C LEU A 71 -13.52 -0.54 -0.08
N ALA A 72 -13.38 -1.18 -1.24
CA ALA A 72 -13.91 -0.65 -2.49
C ALA A 72 -15.45 -0.63 -2.51
N LEU A 73 -16.11 -1.67 -1.99
CA LEU A 73 -17.57 -1.72 -1.86
C LEU A 73 -18.09 -0.62 -0.93
N ASN A 74 -17.52 -0.52 0.26
CA ASN A 74 -17.87 0.51 1.24
C ASN A 74 -17.70 1.92 0.67
N TYR A 75 -16.66 2.15 -0.14
CA TYR A 75 -16.45 3.44 -0.82
C TYR A 75 -17.57 3.73 -1.83
N VAL A 76 -17.97 2.74 -2.63
CA VAL A 76 -19.04 2.91 -3.61
C VAL A 76 -20.36 3.22 -2.91
N GLU A 77 -20.73 2.45 -1.89
CA GLU A 77 -21.94 2.68 -1.09
C GLU A 77 -21.98 4.10 -0.49
N ALA A 78 -20.87 4.53 0.10
CA ALA A 78 -20.74 5.88 0.64
C ALA A 78 -20.82 6.97 -0.45
N SER A 79 -20.41 6.67 -1.69
CA SER A 79 -20.44 7.62 -2.81
C SER A 79 -21.80 7.71 -3.52
N THR A 80 -22.67 6.70 -3.37
CA THR A 80 -24.00 6.63 -4.02
C THR A 80 -25.16 7.06 -3.13
N GLY A 81 -24.93 7.31 -1.83
CA GLY A 81 -25.96 7.62 -0.83
C GLY A 81 -26.33 9.10 -0.67
N THR A 82 -26.20 9.94 -1.70
CA THR A 82 -26.67 11.34 -1.71
C THR A 82 -27.48 11.60 -2.97
#